data_AF-A0A6G3MI06-F1
#
_entry.id   AF-A0A6G3MI06-F1
#
_cell.length_a   1.000
_cell.length_b   1.000
_cell.length_c   1.000
_cell.angle_alpha   90.00
_cell.angle_beta   90.00
_cell.angle_gamma   90.00
#
_symmetry.space_group_name_H-M   'P 1'
#
loop_
_entity.id
_entity.type
_entity.pdbx_description
1 polymer ?
#
loop_
_entity_poly.entity_id
_entity_poly.type
_entity_poly.pdbx_seq_one_letter_code
_entity_poly.pdbx_strand_id
1 'polypeptide(L)'
;DFKSSTSECEMKKCKFILNLPCDPKYGSIKGNGRINIKSGHLYYDDEILSTTFISFDGGKTWKYTPSIDFQPLILNRGGNVIFFKKQSKNIYFSFDEGNSWKYFQLFPENQLILYSSSGGINKDEFSNVVTSNGANIFFNIIKFSNIFNRPCQTSDYINWIPERVHGTCFQGKETVYVMKKTNSLCVDSFSSEREAAHSPCHCTIDDFDCRFNYYTVDGLCVLDPDSGITEEPQHCKPGSHYVSHIAGYIKLSDNDCDSHDIDGDLSNFHQEFCIADGNLLKNNIFIELENF
;
A
#
# COMPACT_ATOMS: atom_id res chain seq x y z
N ASP A 1 23.22 4.76 16.02
CA ASP A 1 21.91 5.14 15.46
C ASP A 1 22.11 6.12 14.34
N PHE A 2 21.50 5.85 13.18
CA PHE A 2 21.50 6.77 12.05
C PHE A 2 20.04 7.17 11.78
N LYS A 3 19.80 8.46 11.58
CA LYS A 3 18.48 8.98 11.19
C LYS A 3 18.33 8.85 9.67
N SER A 4 17.12 8.48 9.23
CA SER A 4 16.71 8.71 7.85
C SER A 4 16.88 10.21 7.55
N SER A 5 17.66 10.55 6.53
CA SER A 5 17.74 11.93 6.05
C SER A 5 16.35 12.33 5.54
N THR A 6 15.78 13.39 6.09
CA THR A 6 14.62 14.08 5.52
C THR A 6 14.90 14.38 4.06
N SER A 7 14.00 13.96 3.17
CA SER A 7 14.26 13.83 1.74
C SER A 7 14.68 15.15 1.09
N GLU A 8 15.84 15.15 0.43
CA GLU A 8 16.34 16.22 -0.44
C GLU A 8 15.42 16.50 -1.65
N CYS A 9 14.37 15.68 -1.85
CA CYS A 9 13.39 15.78 -2.92
C CYS A 9 12.34 16.87 -2.76
N GLU A 10 12.14 17.46 -1.57
CA GLU A 10 11.15 18.53 -1.42
C GLU A 10 11.51 19.79 -2.21
N MET A 11 12.77 19.93 -2.65
CA MET A 11 13.27 21.12 -3.35
C MET A 11 13.68 20.90 -4.82
N LYS A 12 13.61 19.68 -5.39
CA LYS A 12 14.02 19.40 -6.79
C LYS A 12 13.10 18.41 -7.51
N LYS A 13 13.21 18.34 -8.85
CA LYS A 13 12.50 17.34 -9.68
C LYS A 13 13.04 15.94 -9.38
N CYS A 14 12.37 15.23 -8.49
CA CYS A 14 12.64 13.82 -8.23
C CYS A 14 11.68 12.91 -8.98
N LYS A 15 12.20 11.75 -9.37
CA LYS A 15 11.38 10.62 -9.78
C LYS A 15 11.89 9.38 -9.07
N PHE A 16 11.01 8.58 -8.46
CA PHE A 16 11.39 7.25 -8.02
C PHE A 16 10.65 6.20 -8.86
N ILE A 17 11.35 5.12 -9.21
CA ILE A 17 10.82 4.03 -10.03
C ILE A 17 11.07 2.73 -9.25
N LEU A 18 10.00 1.99 -8.97
CA LEU A 18 10.07 0.68 -8.34
C LEU A 18 10.23 -0.40 -9.40
N ASN A 19 11.16 -1.32 -9.16
CA ASN A 19 11.36 -2.50 -10.00
C ASN A 19 10.35 -3.56 -9.58
N LEU A 20 9.26 -3.65 -10.34
CA LEU A 20 8.28 -4.71 -10.18
C LEU A 20 8.74 -5.97 -10.94
N PRO A 21 8.74 -7.14 -10.30
CA PRO A 21 9.14 -8.37 -10.96
C PRO A 21 8.09 -8.79 -12.00
N CYS A 22 8.54 -9.38 -13.10
CA CYS A 22 7.65 -9.90 -14.14
C CYS A 22 6.76 -11.05 -13.65
N ASP A 23 7.22 -11.80 -12.66
CA ASP A 23 6.41 -12.78 -11.93
C ASP A 23 6.22 -12.30 -10.48
N PRO A 24 4.99 -11.98 -10.06
CA PRO A 24 4.73 -11.50 -8.70
C PRO A 24 5.11 -12.52 -7.61
N LYS A 25 5.30 -13.80 -7.94
CA LYS A 25 5.81 -14.83 -7.02
C LYS A 25 7.29 -14.66 -6.68
N TYR A 26 8.07 -14.00 -7.54
CA TYR A 26 9.51 -13.80 -7.38
C TYR A 26 9.79 -12.32 -7.13
N GLY A 27 10.36 -11.94 -5.98
CA GLY A 27 10.75 -10.55 -5.71
C GLY A 27 9.72 -9.71 -4.93
N SER A 28 8.62 -10.32 -4.48
CA SER A 28 7.80 -9.75 -3.41
C SER A 28 8.13 -10.47 -2.09
N ILE A 29 8.76 -9.76 -1.16
CA ILE A 29 8.77 -10.23 0.24
C ILE A 29 7.37 -9.94 0.76
N LYS A 30 6.54 -10.99 0.87
CA LYS A 30 5.15 -10.85 1.33
C LYS A 30 5.13 -10.31 2.76
N GLY A 31 4.80 -9.04 2.91
CA GLY A 31 4.32 -8.49 4.18
C GLY A 31 2.84 -8.78 4.39
N ASN A 32 2.28 -8.20 5.44
CA ASN A 32 0.85 -8.26 5.81
C ASN A 32 0.02 -7.17 5.12
N GLY A 33 0.27 -6.90 3.83
CA GLY A 33 -0.33 -5.80 3.07
C GLY A 33 0.21 -4.40 3.43
N ARG A 34 0.50 -4.14 4.71
CA ARG A 34 1.01 -2.86 5.22
C ARG A 34 2.50 -2.65 4.93
N ILE A 35 3.32 -3.67 5.16
CA ILE A 35 4.77 -3.59 4.88
C ILE A 35 5.05 -4.06 3.46
N ASN A 36 5.56 -3.16 2.62
CA ASN A 36 5.92 -3.45 1.24
C ASN A 36 7.39 -3.13 1.01
N ILE A 37 8.10 -4.05 0.35
CA ILE A 37 9.54 -3.91 0.09
C ILE A 37 9.79 -4.15 -1.39
N LYS A 38 10.47 -3.21 -2.05
CA LYS A 38 10.77 -3.24 -3.48
C LYS A 38 12.18 -2.70 -3.75
N SER A 39 12.90 -3.27 -4.70
CA SER A 39 14.07 -2.60 -5.26
C SER A 39 13.62 -1.49 -6.21
N GLY A 40 14.47 -0.49 -6.44
CA GLY A 40 14.14 0.60 -7.34
C GLY A 40 15.28 1.58 -7.56
N HIS A 41 14.96 2.67 -8.24
CA HIS A 41 15.87 3.75 -8.57
C HIS A 41 15.25 5.10 -8.17
N LEU A 42 16.00 5.92 -7.44
CA LEU A 42 15.69 7.33 -7.20
C LEU A 42 16.52 8.16 -8.17
N TYR A 43 15.86 8.99 -8.95
CA TYR A 43 16.45 9.96 -9.86
C TYR A 43 16.36 11.34 -9.20
N TYR A 44 17.52 11.96 -8.99
CA TYR A 44 17.65 13.29 -8.43
C TYR A 44 18.67 14.06 -9.25
N ASP A 45 18.22 15.10 -9.95
CA ASP A 45 19.01 15.80 -10.96
C ASP A 45 19.61 14.81 -11.99
N ASP A 46 20.94 14.70 -12.05
CA ASP A 46 21.68 13.80 -12.94
C ASP A 46 22.17 12.52 -12.22
N GLU A 47 21.81 12.33 -10.95
CA GLU A 47 22.20 11.17 -10.15
C GLU A 47 21.11 10.10 -10.09
N ILE A 48 21.55 8.83 -10.12
CA ILE A 48 20.68 7.66 -9.99
C ILE A 48 21.13 6.85 -8.78
N LEU A 49 20.30 6.85 -7.74
CA LEU A 49 20.48 5.99 -6.57
C LEU A 49 19.68 4.70 -6.75
N SER A 50 20.36 3.59 -6.95
CA SER A 50 19.74 2.26 -6.90
C SER A 50 19.69 1.80 -5.46
N THR A 51 18.52 1.41 -4.94
CA THR A 51 18.39 1.01 -3.54
C THR A 51 17.12 0.18 -3.31
N THR A 52 16.95 -0.29 -2.08
CA THR A 52 15.72 -0.93 -1.62
C THR A 52 14.83 0.11 -0.96
N PHE A 53 13.55 0.12 -1.34
CA PHE A 53 12.51 0.96 -0.77
C PHE A 53 11.59 0.11 0.10
N ILE A 54 11.16 0.69 1.21
CA ILE A 54 10.21 0.11 2.14
C ILE A 54 9.07 1.09 2.41
N SER A 55 7.86 0.57 2.36
CA SER A 55 6.65 1.24 2.84
C SER A 55 6.13 0.49 4.07
N PHE A 56 5.60 1.23 5.04
CA PHE A 56 4.97 0.72 6.25
C PHE A 56 3.48 1.11 6.34
N ASP A 57 2.89 1.57 5.23
CA ASP A 57 1.54 2.11 5.15
C ASP A 57 0.80 1.67 3.88
N GLY A 58 1.13 0.49 3.35
CA GLY A 58 0.43 -0.08 2.20
C GLY A 58 0.87 0.50 0.85
N GLY A 59 2.01 1.19 0.79
CA GLY A 59 2.58 1.77 -0.43
C GLY A 59 2.27 3.26 -0.63
N LYS A 60 1.65 3.92 0.36
CA LYS A 60 1.34 5.36 0.31
C LYS A 60 2.60 6.21 0.44
N THR A 61 3.46 5.88 1.40
CA THR A 61 4.78 6.52 1.57
C THR A 61 5.89 5.49 1.46
N TRP A 62 7.00 5.90 0.87
CA TRP A 62 8.18 5.07 0.65
C TRP A 62 9.41 5.72 1.26
N LYS A 63 10.24 4.89 1.91
CA LYS A 63 11.55 5.28 2.44
C LYS A 63 12.60 4.36 1.84
N TYR A 64 13.77 4.89 1.49
CA TYR A 64 14.88 4.05 1.05
C TYR A 64 15.68 3.54 2.26
N THR A 65 16.27 2.36 2.11
CA THR A 65 17.16 1.79 3.13
C THR A 65 18.47 2.55 3.22
N PRO A 66 19.14 2.59 4.40
CA PRO A 66 20.41 3.32 4.59
C PRO A 66 21.57 2.87 3.71
N SER A 67 21.45 1.70 3.07
CA SER A 67 22.47 1.14 2.18
C SER A 67 21.81 0.39 1.03
N ILE A 68 22.44 0.46 -0.14
CA ILE A 68 22.03 -0.23 -1.37
C ILE A 68 22.09 -1.76 -1.25
N ASP A 69 22.96 -2.27 -0.39
CA ASP A 69 23.27 -3.69 -0.23
C ASP A 69 22.57 -4.32 0.98
N PHE A 70 21.48 -3.71 1.44
CA PHE A 70 20.62 -4.29 2.48
C PHE A 70 19.70 -5.36 1.89
N GLN A 71 19.73 -6.53 2.52
CA GLN A 71 18.84 -7.64 2.29
C GLN A 71 17.81 -7.68 3.42
N PRO A 72 16.56 -7.24 3.17
CA PRO A 72 15.51 -7.25 4.17
C PRO A 72 14.99 -8.66 4.41
N LEU A 73 14.59 -8.91 5.65
CA LEU A 73 13.88 -10.11 6.06
C LEU A 73 12.72 -9.71 6.97
N ILE A 74 11.52 -10.13 6.60
CA ILE A 74 10.31 -9.91 7.38
C ILE A 74 10.18 -11.02 8.43
N LEU A 75 9.94 -10.60 9.66
CA LEU A 75 9.74 -11.45 10.83
C LEU A 75 8.36 -11.16 11.45
N ASN A 76 7.98 -12.06 12.35
CA ASN A 76 6.82 -12.02 13.21
C ASN A 76 5.56 -11.66 12.42
N ARG A 77 5.31 -12.43 11.35
CA ARG A 77 4.14 -12.32 10.45
C ARG A 77 3.92 -10.93 9.85
N GLY A 78 5.00 -10.21 9.54
CA GLY A 78 4.87 -8.85 8.98
C GLY A 78 4.84 -7.75 10.04
N GLY A 79 5.13 -8.07 11.31
CA GLY A 79 5.22 -7.06 12.37
C GLY A 79 6.57 -6.36 12.45
N ASN A 80 7.65 -7.00 11.99
CA ASN A 80 9.01 -6.48 12.15
C ASN A 80 9.86 -6.79 10.92
N VAL A 81 10.84 -5.92 10.62
CA VAL A 81 11.78 -6.10 9.52
C VAL A 81 13.20 -5.95 10.05
N ILE A 82 14.04 -6.92 9.72
CA ILE A 82 15.48 -6.89 9.95
C ILE A 82 16.21 -6.84 8.61
N PHE A 83 17.48 -6.43 8.64
CA PHE A 83 18.25 -6.22 7.44
C PHE A 83 19.66 -6.75 7.63
N PHE A 84 20.13 -7.49 6.64
CA PHE A 84 21.52 -7.90 6.53
C PHE A 84 22.22 -7.04 5.49
N LYS A 85 23.33 -6.43 5.86
CA LYS A 85 24.20 -5.78 4.87
C LYS A 85 25.07 -6.84 4.21
N LYS A 86 25.21 -6.82 2.88
CA LYS A 86 25.93 -7.84 2.09
C LYS A 86 27.29 -8.20 2.68
N GLN A 87 28.07 -7.23 3.13
CA GLN A 87 29.33 -7.48 3.83
C GLN A 87 29.36 -6.74 5.15
N SER A 88 29.08 -7.46 6.24
CA SER A 88 29.04 -6.87 7.57
C SER A 88 29.14 -7.91 8.66
N LYS A 89 29.51 -7.46 9.86
CA LYS A 89 29.39 -8.22 11.10
C LYS A 89 28.11 -7.91 11.87
N ASN A 90 27.33 -6.94 11.39
CA ASN A 90 26.15 -6.43 12.07
C ASN A 90 24.86 -6.86 11.38
N ILE A 91 23.82 -7.05 12.19
CA ILE A 91 22.43 -7.05 11.76
C ILE A 91 21.81 -5.68 12.05
N TYR A 92 20.95 -5.21 11.16
CA TYR A 92 20.30 -3.90 11.27
C TYR A 92 18.79 -4.07 11.44
N PHE A 93 18.16 -3.13 12.14
CA PHE A 93 16.72 -3.16 12.39
C PHE A 93 16.19 -1.75 12.60
N SER A 94 14.90 -1.57 12.34
CA SER A 94 14.15 -0.37 12.67
C SER A 94 12.84 -0.78 13.35
N PHE A 95 12.54 -0.10 14.45
CA PHE A 95 11.34 -0.29 15.24
C PHE A 95 10.38 0.90 15.15
N ASP A 96 10.69 1.87 14.29
CA ASP A 96 9.95 3.11 14.11
C ASP A 96 9.70 3.38 12.62
N GLU A 97 9.39 2.31 11.87
CA GLU A 97 8.97 2.38 10.46
C GLU A 97 10.01 3.05 9.57
N GLY A 98 11.29 2.73 9.79
CA GLY A 98 12.43 3.20 9.00
C GLY A 98 12.89 4.62 9.33
N ASN A 99 12.36 5.26 10.38
CA ASN A 99 12.79 6.61 10.79
C ASN A 99 14.19 6.61 11.40
N SER A 100 14.49 5.62 12.24
CA SER A 100 15.81 5.39 12.80
C SER A 100 16.26 3.95 12.63
N TRP A 101 17.57 3.80 12.45
CA TRP A 101 18.20 2.53 12.17
C TRP A 101 19.20 2.20 13.27
N LYS A 102 19.01 1.03 13.87
CA LYS A 102 19.86 0.47 14.92
C LYS A 102 20.57 -0.77 14.39
N TYR A 103 21.65 -1.14 15.04
CA TYR A 103 22.43 -2.32 14.68
C TYR A 103 22.85 -3.10 15.91
N PHE A 104 23.08 -4.39 15.71
CA PHE A 104 23.66 -5.30 16.69
C PHE A 104 24.78 -6.08 16.03
N GLN A 105 25.93 -6.20 16.71
CA GLN A 105 27.03 -7.01 16.20
C GLN A 105 26.71 -8.49 16.41
N LEU A 106 26.45 -9.19 15.30
CA LEU A 106 26.06 -10.59 15.29
C LEU A 106 27.26 -11.51 15.10
N PHE A 107 28.22 -11.10 14.26
CA PHE A 107 29.41 -11.88 13.94
C PHE A 107 30.65 -11.27 14.59
N PRO A 108 31.69 -12.07 14.90
CA PRO A 108 32.94 -11.54 15.47
C PRO A 108 33.67 -10.62 14.48
N GLU A 109 33.59 -10.95 13.18
CA GLU A 109 34.28 -10.27 12.09
C GLU A 109 33.34 -10.05 10.91
N ASN A 110 33.74 -9.21 9.95
CA ASN A 110 32.94 -8.96 8.76
C ASN A 110 32.80 -10.25 7.94
N GLN A 111 31.56 -10.63 7.63
CA GLN A 111 31.26 -11.77 6.78
C GLN A 111 30.44 -11.33 5.58
N LEU A 112 30.65 -12.02 4.46
CA LEU A 112 29.81 -11.93 3.28
C LEU A 112 28.53 -12.74 3.53
N ILE A 113 27.38 -12.10 3.45
CA ILE A 113 26.08 -12.75 3.54
C ILE A 113 25.74 -13.35 2.17
N LEU A 114 25.68 -14.67 2.10
CA LEU A 114 25.40 -15.42 0.87
C LEU A 114 23.90 -15.69 0.69
N TYR A 115 23.22 -15.98 1.79
CA TYR A 115 21.79 -16.30 1.79
C TYR A 115 21.18 -16.01 3.16
N SER A 116 19.94 -15.53 3.17
CA SER A 116 19.15 -15.39 4.39
C SER A 116 17.70 -15.78 4.16
N SER A 117 17.11 -16.51 5.10
CA SER A 117 15.67 -16.79 5.12
C SER A 117 15.13 -16.80 6.55
N SER A 118 13.83 -16.55 6.69
CA SER A 118 13.11 -16.69 7.96
C SER A 118 12.36 -18.01 7.99
N GLY A 119 12.14 -18.52 9.19
CA GLY A 119 11.39 -19.74 9.43
C GLY A 119 10.91 -19.81 10.86
N GLY A 120 10.11 -20.84 11.15
CA GLY A 120 9.49 -20.99 12.47
C GLY A 120 8.21 -20.18 12.62
N ILE A 121 7.57 -20.34 13.77
CA ILE A 121 6.30 -19.72 14.10
C ILE A 121 6.36 -19.24 15.55
N ASN A 122 5.78 -18.08 15.85
CA ASN A 122 5.66 -17.56 17.20
C ASN A 122 7.04 -17.41 17.91
N LYS A 123 7.20 -18.03 19.08
CA LYS A 123 8.44 -17.98 19.89
C LYS A 123 9.61 -18.74 19.28
N ASP A 124 9.33 -19.64 18.34
CA ASP A 124 10.32 -20.44 17.65
C ASP A 124 10.75 -19.80 16.33
N GLU A 125 10.43 -18.54 16.09
CA GLU A 125 10.88 -17.81 14.91
C GLU A 125 12.40 -17.65 14.89
N PHE A 126 12.99 -17.92 13.73
CA PHE A 126 14.43 -17.89 13.50
C PHE A 126 14.77 -17.40 12.10
N SER A 127 16.04 -17.04 11.91
CA SER A 127 16.61 -16.79 10.59
C SER A 127 17.77 -17.74 10.32
N ASN A 128 17.75 -18.39 9.16
CA ASN A 128 18.91 -19.08 8.62
C ASN A 128 19.75 -18.07 7.85
N VAL A 129 21.02 -17.96 8.18
CA VAL A 129 21.95 -17.07 7.47
C VAL A 129 23.21 -17.85 7.11
N VAL A 130 23.45 -17.96 5.80
CA VAL A 130 24.66 -18.55 5.26
C VAL A 130 25.66 -17.42 5.02
N THR A 131 26.84 -17.54 5.61
CA THR A 131 27.88 -16.51 5.52
C THR A 131 29.22 -17.09 5.09
N SER A 132 30.11 -16.23 4.61
CA SER A 132 31.48 -16.60 4.24
C SER A 132 32.47 -15.54 4.70
N ASN A 133 33.65 -15.98 5.16
CA ASN A 133 34.79 -15.11 5.41
C ASN A 133 35.84 -15.18 4.28
N GLY A 134 35.49 -15.78 3.14
CA GLY A 134 36.39 -16.02 2.01
C GLY A 134 37.13 -17.37 2.07
N ALA A 135 37.40 -17.90 3.26
CA ALA A 135 38.04 -19.20 3.43
C ALA A 135 37.02 -20.32 3.73
N ASN A 136 36.03 -20.02 4.58
CA ASN A 136 35.04 -20.97 5.06
C ASN A 136 33.62 -20.43 4.85
N ILE A 137 32.68 -21.36 4.75
CA ILE A 137 31.24 -21.08 4.75
C ILE A 137 30.67 -21.49 6.10
N PHE A 138 29.80 -20.66 6.67
CA PHE A 138 29.14 -20.88 7.95
C PHE A 138 27.62 -20.91 7.78
N PHE A 139 26.97 -21.82 8.49
CA PHE A 139 25.51 -21.91 8.59
C PHE A 139 25.10 -21.42 9.98
N ASN A 140 24.41 -20.29 10.03
CA ASN A 140 24.02 -19.63 11.27
C ASN A 140 22.50 -19.72 11.46
N ILE A 141 22.07 -20.07 12.67
CA ILE A 141 20.67 -20.01 13.08
C ILE A 141 20.54 -18.92 14.13
N ILE A 142 19.85 -17.84 13.76
CA ILE A 142 19.59 -16.71 14.65
C ILE A 142 18.21 -16.89 15.26
N LYS A 143 18.14 -16.99 16.59
CA LYS A 143 16.86 -17.08 17.32
C LYS A 143 16.47 -15.72 17.87
N PHE A 144 15.18 -15.38 17.78
CA PHE A 144 14.65 -14.11 18.27
C PHE A 144 13.93 -14.22 19.61
N SER A 145 14.01 -15.37 20.30
CA SER A 145 13.31 -15.63 21.57
C SER A 145 13.64 -14.64 22.69
N ASN A 146 14.83 -14.04 22.67
CA ASN A 146 15.23 -13.01 23.63
C ASN A 146 14.67 -11.62 23.31
N ILE A 147 14.28 -11.38 22.05
CA ILE A 147 13.68 -10.13 21.58
C ILE A 147 12.15 -10.24 21.67
N PHE A 148 11.59 -11.35 21.19
CA PHE A 148 10.17 -11.67 21.26
C PHE A 148 9.91 -12.66 22.41
N ASN A 149 10.02 -12.20 23.66
CA ASN A 149 9.98 -13.06 24.83
C ASN A 149 8.58 -13.26 25.44
N ARG A 150 7.61 -12.46 25.03
CA ARG A 150 6.22 -12.48 25.54
C ARG A 150 5.20 -12.51 24.41
N PRO A 151 3.99 -13.06 24.64
CA PRO A 151 2.88 -12.86 23.70
C PRO A 151 2.50 -11.37 23.64
N CYS A 152 2.04 -10.94 22.47
CA CYS A 152 1.47 -9.60 22.31
C CYS A 152 0.15 -9.47 23.08
N GLN A 153 -0.08 -8.27 23.62
CA GLN A 153 -1.29 -7.85 24.32
C GLN A 153 -2.02 -6.81 23.48
N THR A 154 -3.27 -6.47 23.83
CA THR A 154 -4.07 -5.48 23.09
C THR A 154 -3.36 -4.14 22.87
N SER A 155 -2.57 -3.68 23.85
CA SER A 155 -1.79 -2.44 23.76
C SER A 155 -0.68 -2.46 22.72
N ASP A 156 -0.27 -3.64 22.25
CA ASP A 156 0.78 -3.82 21.24
C ASP A 156 0.29 -3.65 19.80
N TYR A 157 -1.02 -3.48 19.62
CA TYR A 157 -1.68 -3.32 18.33
C TYR A 157 -2.21 -1.89 18.13
N ILE A 158 -2.45 -1.54 16.88
CA ILE A 158 -3.14 -0.32 16.44
C ILE A 158 -4.24 -0.69 15.47
N ASN A 159 -5.28 0.14 15.44
CA ASN A 159 -6.21 0.15 14.33
C ASN A 159 -5.57 0.92 13.18
N TRP A 160 -5.59 0.34 11.99
CA TRP A 160 -5.11 0.94 10.76
C TRP A 160 -6.23 0.91 9.73
N ILE A 161 -6.50 2.06 9.12
CA ILE A 161 -7.49 2.21 8.05
C ILE A 161 -6.70 2.57 6.80
N PRO A 162 -6.77 1.76 5.72
CA PRO A 162 -6.11 2.09 4.48
C PRO A 162 -6.69 3.37 3.89
N GLU A 163 -5.83 4.32 3.56
CA GLU A 163 -6.24 5.55 2.90
C GLU A 163 -6.18 5.40 1.38
N ARG A 164 -7.11 6.07 0.70
CA ARG A 164 -7.26 6.19 -0.75
C ARG A 164 -7.20 7.66 -1.16
N VAL A 165 -7.30 7.93 -2.46
CA VAL A 165 -7.24 9.29 -2.99
C VAL A 165 -8.40 10.12 -2.45
N HIS A 166 -9.61 9.56 -2.43
CA HIS A 166 -10.83 10.26 -2.01
C HIS A 166 -11.37 9.85 -0.63
N GLY A 167 -10.52 9.33 0.27
CA GLY A 167 -10.89 8.99 1.65
C GLY A 167 -10.47 7.59 2.06
N THR A 168 -11.30 6.90 2.83
CA THR A 168 -11.02 5.56 3.39
C THR A 168 -12.00 4.49 2.91
N CYS A 169 -13.02 4.90 2.15
CA CYS A 169 -14.07 4.02 1.64
C CYS A 169 -13.59 3.20 0.45
N PHE A 170 -13.83 1.89 0.49
CA PHE A 170 -13.62 1.00 -0.65
C PHE A 170 -14.87 0.17 -0.85
N GLN A 171 -15.51 0.33 -2.03
CA GLN A 171 -16.74 -0.37 -2.40
C GLN A 171 -17.77 -0.29 -1.27
N GLY A 172 -18.12 0.94 -0.89
CA GLY A 172 -19.14 1.22 0.12
C GLY A 172 -18.77 0.80 1.55
N LYS A 173 -17.52 0.39 1.79
CA LYS A 173 -17.08 -0.13 3.09
C LYS A 173 -15.77 0.50 3.52
N GLU A 174 -15.77 1.05 4.73
CA GLU A 174 -14.55 1.40 5.44
C GLU A 174 -14.12 0.19 6.24
N THR A 175 -12.90 -0.29 6.02
CA THR A 175 -12.36 -1.46 6.71
C THR A 175 -11.26 -1.06 7.68
N VAL A 176 -11.44 -1.42 8.94
CA VAL A 176 -10.45 -1.21 10.00
C VAL A 176 -9.65 -2.50 10.19
N TYR A 177 -8.33 -2.43 10.10
CA TYR A 177 -7.43 -3.55 10.37
C TYR A 177 -6.76 -3.43 11.74
N VAL A 178 -6.65 -4.53 12.48
CA VAL A 178 -5.80 -4.59 13.69
C VAL A 178 -4.40 -5.02 13.30
N MET A 179 -3.45 -4.10 13.42
CA MET A 179 -2.06 -4.29 13.02
C MET A 179 -1.13 -4.21 14.22
N LYS A 180 -0.14 -5.09 14.29
CA LYS A 180 0.89 -5.00 15.31
C LYS A 180 1.71 -3.72 15.12
N LYS A 181 2.02 -3.00 16.20
CA LYS A 181 2.96 -1.88 16.15
C LYS A 181 4.37 -2.38 15.86
N THR A 182 5.09 -1.67 15.01
CA THR A 182 6.49 -1.98 14.66
C THR A 182 7.45 -1.89 15.85
N ASN A 183 7.13 -1.08 16.87
CA ASN A 183 7.90 -0.97 18.12
C ASN A 183 7.52 -2.00 19.20
N SER A 184 6.49 -2.82 18.99
CA SER A 184 6.10 -3.85 19.95
C SER A 184 6.98 -5.09 19.80
N LEU A 185 7.87 -5.33 20.76
CA LEU A 185 8.75 -6.50 20.80
C LEU A 185 8.07 -7.68 21.51
N CYS A 186 7.07 -8.24 20.84
CA CYS A 186 6.28 -9.37 21.32
C CYS A 186 5.99 -10.35 20.17
N VAL A 187 5.65 -11.58 20.54
CA VAL A 187 5.25 -12.61 19.59
C VAL A 187 3.81 -12.39 19.18
N ASP A 188 3.59 -12.22 17.88
CA ASP A 188 2.24 -12.12 17.33
C ASP A 188 1.64 -13.51 17.22
N SER A 189 0.86 -13.89 18.24
CA SER A 189 0.17 -15.16 18.27
C SER A 189 -1.04 -15.21 17.34
N PHE A 190 -1.47 -14.10 16.74
CA PHE A 190 -2.68 -14.08 15.91
C PHE A 190 -2.42 -14.57 14.48
N SER A 191 -3.23 -15.55 14.06
CA SER A 191 -3.02 -16.38 12.87
C SER A 191 -3.37 -15.73 11.53
N SER A 192 -3.91 -14.52 11.49
CA SER A 192 -4.35 -13.87 10.25
C SER A 192 -4.37 -12.34 10.37
N GLU A 193 -4.33 -11.66 9.23
CA GLU A 193 -4.77 -10.26 9.09
C GLU A 193 -6.19 -10.15 9.69
N ARG A 194 -6.39 -9.14 10.53
CA ARG A 194 -7.65 -8.94 11.24
C ARG A 194 -8.33 -7.72 10.71
N GLU A 195 -9.27 -7.94 9.82
CA GLU A 195 -10.41 -7.02 9.70
C GLU A 195 -11.08 -6.99 11.08
N ALA A 196 -10.94 -5.85 11.75
CA ALA A 196 -11.46 -5.59 13.08
C ALA A 196 -12.95 -5.27 13.02
N ALA A 197 -13.33 -4.48 12.02
CA ALA A 197 -14.66 -3.97 11.80
C ALA A 197 -14.77 -3.48 10.35
N HIS A 198 -16.01 -3.48 9.86
CA HIS A 198 -16.40 -2.73 8.68
C HIS A 198 -17.51 -1.77 9.08
N SER A 199 -17.51 -0.59 8.48
CA SER A 199 -18.64 0.33 8.55
C SER A 199 -19.06 0.74 7.14
N PRO A 200 -20.37 0.85 6.87
CA PRO A 200 -20.84 1.34 5.58
C PRO A 200 -20.38 2.79 5.40
N CYS A 201 -20.00 3.14 4.17
CA CYS A 201 -19.62 4.49 3.79
C CYS A 201 -20.13 4.81 2.38
N HIS A 202 -20.22 6.11 2.08
CA HIS A 202 -20.60 6.56 0.75
C HIS A 202 -19.54 6.23 -0.27
N CYS A 203 -19.97 5.73 -1.42
CA CYS A 203 -19.06 5.37 -2.50
C CYS A 203 -18.44 6.64 -3.09
N THR A 204 -17.16 6.51 -3.41
CA THR A 204 -16.36 7.56 -4.01
C THR A 204 -16.11 7.23 -5.47
N ILE A 205 -15.60 8.18 -6.24
CA ILE A 205 -15.26 7.95 -7.65
C ILE A 205 -14.22 6.84 -7.83
N ASP A 206 -13.39 6.58 -6.80
CA ASP A 206 -12.39 5.52 -6.79
C ASP A 206 -13.01 4.10 -6.74
N ASP A 207 -14.32 3.98 -6.48
CA ASP A 207 -15.01 2.70 -6.43
C ASP A 207 -15.51 2.24 -7.81
N PHE A 208 -15.48 3.13 -8.80
CA PHE A 208 -16.04 2.88 -10.13
C PHE A 208 -14.92 2.79 -11.17
N ASP A 209 -14.91 1.68 -11.92
CA ASP A 209 -14.00 1.50 -13.06
C ASP A 209 -14.53 2.22 -14.31
N CYS A 210 -13.60 2.60 -15.19
CA CYS A 210 -14.00 3.12 -16.50
C CYS A 210 -14.58 2.02 -17.39
N ARG A 211 -15.62 2.37 -18.14
CA ARG A 211 -16.21 1.53 -19.18
C ARG A 211 -15.21 1.30 -20.32
N PHE A 212 -15.48 0.27 -21.11
CA PHE A 212 -14.78 0.04 -22.36
C PHE A 212 -14.86 1.29 -23.26
N ASN A 213 -13.74 1.67 -23.90
CA ASN A 213 -13.54 2.91 -24.66
C ASN A 213 -13.44 4.20 -23.84
N TYR A 214 -13.36 4.13 -22.51
CA TYR A 214 -13.04 5.26 -21.65
C TYR A 214 -11.72 4.98 -20.92
N TYR A 215 -10.99 6.04 -20.60
CA TYR A 215 -9.75 5.97 -19.83
C TYR A 215 -9.70 7.07 -18.77
N THR A 216 -8.87 6.86 -17.74
CA THR A 216 -8.79 7.80 -16.62
C THR A 216 -7.87 8.98 -16.97
N VAL A 217 -8.41 10.20 -16.84
CA VAL A 217 -7.66 11.47 -16.86
C VAL A 217 -8.00 12.22 -15.59
N ASP A 218 -6.99 12.50 -14.75
CA ASP A 218 -7.15 13.20 -13.46
C ASP A 218 -8.23 12.60 -12.55
N GLY A 219 -8.36 11.27 -12.55
CA GLY A 219 -9.37 10.54 -11.77
C GLY A 219 -10.76 10.47 -12.43
N LEU A 220 -10.93 11.11 -13.60
CA LEU A 220 -12.17 11.12 -14.37
C LEU A 220 -12.13 10.14 -15.54
N CYS A 221 -13.22 9.38 -15.75
CA CYS A 221 -13.36 8.55 -16.94
C CYS A 221 -13.80 9.41 -18.12
N VAL A 222 -12.93 9.52 -19.12
CA VAL A 222 -13.17 10.29 -20.35
C VAL A 222 -13.09 9.38 -21.56
N LEU A 223 -13.88 9.68 -22.59
CA LEU A 223 -13.91 8.91 -23.82
C LEU A 223 -12.53 8.90 -24.47
N ASP A 224 -12.07 7.72 -24.88
CA ASP A 224 -10.85 7.54 -25.65
C ASP A 224 -11.00 8.21 -27.03
N PRO A 225 -10.18 9.21 -27.38
CA PRO A 225 -10.20 9.86 -28.69
C PRO A 225 -10.04 8.88 -29.86
N ASP A 226 -9.35 7.74 -29.64
CA ASP A 226 -9.08 6.73 -30.65
C ASP A 226 -10.16 5.63 -30.69
N SER A 227 -11.19 5.69 -29.84
CA SER A 227 -12.28 4.71 -29.81
C SER A 227 -13.13 4.68 -31.09
N GLY A 228 -13.10 5.76 -31.88
CA GLY A 228 -13.99 5.96 -33.02
C GLY A 228 -15.46 6.14 -32.63
N ILE A 229 -15.75 6.30 -31.34
CA ILE A 229 -17.09 6.59 -30.81
C ILE A 229 -17.26 8.10 -30.77
N THR A 230 -18.42 8.56 -31.22
CA THR A 230 -18.88 9.93 -30.94
C THR A 230 -19.94 9.80 -29.86
N GLU A 231 -19.72 10.43 -28.71
CA GLU A 231 -20.79 10.59 -27.72
C GLU A 231 -21.87 11.47 -28.34
N GLU A 232 -23.04 10.91 -28.62
CA GLU A 232 -24.22 11.72 -28.91
C GLU A 232 -24.70 12.35 -27.60
N PRO A 233 -24.77 13.68 -27.49
CA PRO A 233 -25.28 14.33 -26.29
C PRO A 233 -26.71 13.85 -26.06
N GLN A 234 -26.95 13.21 -24.91
CA GLN A 234 -28.30 12.73 -24.61
C GLN A 234 -29.25 13.93 -24.46
N HIS A 235 -30.44 13.85 -25.07
CA HIS A 235 -31.44 14.89 -24.94
C HIS A 235 -32.00 14.94 -23.50
N CYS A 236 -31.43 15.81 -22.68
CA CYS A 236 -31.92 16.10 -21.35
C CYS A 236 -33.20 16.94 -21.37
N LYS A 237 -33.98 16.85 -20.29
CA LYS A 237 -35.19 17.67 -20.11
C LYS A 237 -34.79 19.15 -19.92
N PRO A 238 -35.65 20.11 -20.27
CA PRO A 238 -35.39 21.53 -19.98
C PRO A 238 -35.12 21.75 -18.49
N GLY A 239 -34.01 22.43 -18.16
CA GLY A 239 -33.54 22.61 -16.78
C GLY A 239 -32.53 21.55 -16.31
N SER A 240 -32.08 20.65 -17.19
CA SER A 240 -30.94 19.77 -16.96
C SER A 240 -30.00 19.68 -18.17
N HIS A 241 -28.74 19.34 -17.91
CA HIS A 241 -27.70 19.18 -18.93
C HIS A 241 -27.01 17.81 -18.85
N TYR A 242 -26.55 17.33 -20.00
CA TYR A 242 -25.86 16.04 -20.12
C TYR A 242 -24.43 16.14 -19.58
N VAL A 243 -24.01 15.13 -18.82
CA VAL A 243 -22.69 15.08 -18.22
C VAL A 243 -21.91 13.87 -18.75
N SER A 244 -21.11 14.12 -19.79
CA SER A 244 -20.36 13.11 -20.54
C SER A 244 -19.46 12.22 -19.68
N HIS A 245 -18.73 12.79 -18.72
CA HIS A 245 -17.79 12.01 -17.91
C HIS A 245 -18.48 10.99 -16.99
N ILE A 246 -19.75 11.16 -16.62
CA ILE A 246 -20.49 10.18 -15.82
C ILE A 246 -20.84 8.94 -16.66
N ALA A 247 -21.01 9.11 -17.98
CA ALA A 247 -21.25 8.01 -18.91
C ALA A 247 -20.06 7.04 -19.02
N GLY A 248 -18.88 7.48 -18.59
CA GLY A 248 -17.65 6.70 -18.60
C GLY A 248 -17.50 5.67 -17.47
N TYR A 249 -18.39 5.60 -16.48
CA TYR A 249 -18.24 4.74 -15.30
C TYR A 249 -19.10 3.48 -15.33
N ILE A 250 -18.54 2.33 -14.92
CA ILE A 250 -19.26 1.07 -14.76
C ILE A 250 -20.14 1.13 -13.50
N LYS A 251 -21.41 0.75 -13.61
CA LYS A 251 -22.30 0.62 -12.45
C LYS A 251 -21.86 -0.57 -11.59
N LEU A 252 -21.66 -0.35 -10.29
CA LEU A 252 -21.40 -1.42 -9.32
C LEU A 252 -22.65 -2.29 -9.11
N SER A 253 -22.46 -3.52 -8.61
CA SER A 253 -23.61 -4.36 -8.25
C SER A 253 -24.37 -3.72 -7.09
N ASP A 254 -25.70 -3.87 -7.04
CA ASP A 254 -26.56 -3.24 -6.04
C ASP A 254 -26.23 -3.70 -4.58
N ASN A 255 -25.38 -4.71 -4.40
CA ASN A 255 -24.95 -5.22 -3.10
C ASN A 255 -23.60 -4.65 -2.61
N ASP A 256 -22.87 -3.94 -3.47
CA ASP A 256 -21.51 -3.47 -3.17
C ASP A 256 -21.48 -2.04 -2.61
N CYS A 257 -22.54 -1.27 -2.78
CA CYS A 257 -22.65 0.11 -2.33
C CYS A 257 -24.09 0.44 -1.97
N ASP A 258 -24.35 1.05 -0.81
CA ASP A 258 -25.63 1.74 -0.57
C ASP A 258 -25.67 2.96 -1.50
N SER A 259 -26.12 2.76 -2.75
CA SER A 259 -26.68 3.87 -3.52
C SER A 259 -27.90 4.34 -2.73
N HIS A 260 -28.01 5.64 -2.43
CA HIS A 260 -29.30 6.16 -1.99
C HIS A 260 -30.36 5.69 -2.99
N ASP A 261 -31.33 4.93 -2.51
CA ASP A 261 -32.44 4.39 -3.29
C ASP A 261 -33.03 5.49 -4.18
N ILE A 262 -32.96 5.29 -5.50
CA ILE A 262 -33.81 6.01 -6.44
C ILE A 262 -35.17 5.32 -6.38
N ASP A 263 -36.01 5.73 -5.43
CA ASP A 263 -37.43 5.40 -5.49
C ASP A 263 -38.03 6.19 -6.66
N GLY A 264 -38.17 5.55 -7.82
CA GLY A 264 -38.65 6.21 -9.03
C GLY A 264 -38.48 5.38 -10.29
N ASP A 265 -39.39 4.42 -10.48
CA ASP A 265 -39.78 3.80 -11.76
C ASP A 265 -38.67 3.60 -12.81
N LEU A 266 -38.13 2.37 -12.85
CA LEU A 266 -37.12 1.83 -13.78
C LEU A 266 -37.56 1.76 -15.26
N SER A 267 -38.48 2.62 -15.69
CA SER A 267 -39.00 2.65 -17.06
C SER A 267 -38.18 3.54 -18.02
N ASN A 268 -37.14 4.25 -17.56
CA ASN A 268 -36.33 5.14 -18.41
C ASN A 268 -34.83 5.12 -18.10
N PHE A 269 -34.08 4.22 -18.74
CA PHE A 269 -32.60 4.26 -18.84
C PHE A 269 -32.05 5.57 -19.46
N HIS A 270 -32.90 6.47 -19.95
CA HIS A 270 -32.50 7.68 -20.67
C HIS A 270 -32.21 8.91 -19.79
N GLN A 271 -32.31 8.82 -18.46
CA GLN A 271 -32.20 9.97 -17.54
C GLN A 271 -31.00 9.92 -16.57
N GLU A 272 -30.19 8.86 -16.59
CA GLU A 272 -29.11 8.63 -15.61
C GLU A 272 -27.93 9.62 -15.72
N PHE A 273 -27.77 10.33 -16.85
CA PHE A 273 -26.62 11.22 -17.13
C PHE A 273 -27.00 12.70 -17.26
N CYS A 274 -28.21 13.09 -16.86
CA CYS A 274 -28.70 14.47 -16.92
C CYS A 274 -28.73 15.09 -15.52
N ILE A 275 -27.98 16.17 -15.29
CA ILE A 275 -27.92 16.89 -13.99
C ILE A 275 -28.70 18.21 -14.10
N ALA A 276 -29.46 18.57 -13.05
CA ALA A 276 -30.21 19.83 -12.98
C ALA A 276 -29.31 21.07 -12.99
N ASP A 277 -29.75 22.12 -13.68
CA ASP A 277 -29.04 23.40 -13.77
C ASP A 277 -29.03 24.12 -12.40
N GLY A 278 -27.85 24.22 -11.77
CA GLY A 278 -27.67 24.82 -10.44
C GLY A 278 -26.79 24.00 -9.50
N ASN A 279 -26.65 22.69 -9.77
CA ASN A 279 -25.72 21.82 -9.06
C ASN A 279 -24.31 21.96 -9.64
N LEU A 280 -23.38 22.49 -8.85
CA LEU A 280 -21.96 22.53 -9.20
C LEU A 280 -21.31 21.20 -8.84
N LEU A 281 -20.79 20.47 -9.84
CA LEU A 281 -19.83 19.39 -9.64
C LEU A 281 -18.52 19.97 -9.08
N LYS A 282 -18.46 20.19 -7.76
CA LYS A 282 -17.23 20.60 -7.07
C LYS A 282 -16.42 19.36 -6.69
N ASN A 283 -15.64 18.81 -7.63
CA ASN A 283 -14.55 17.81 -7.44
C ASN A 283 -14.78 16.60 -6.50
N ASN A 284 -15.99 16.44 -5.99
CA ASN A 284 -16.47 15.43 -5.10
C ASN A 284 -17.82 15.08 -5.71
N ILE A 285 -17.99 13.85 -6.16
CA ILE A 285 -19.32 13.32 -6.44
C ILE A 285 -20.04 13.30 -5.09
N PHE A 286 -20.76 14.38 -4.78
CA PHE A 286 -21.80 14.39 -3.77
C PHE A 286 -23.07 13.96 -4.49
N ILE A 287 -23.53 12.74 -4.21
CA ILE A 287 -24.89 12.34 -4.58
C ILE A 287 -25.82 13.04 -3.58
N GLU A 288 -26.22 14.27 -3.93
CA GLU A 288 -27.24 15.04 -3.22
C GLU A 288 -28.51 15.00 -4.07
N LEU A 289 -29.58 14.39 -3.55
CA LEU A 289 -30.94 14.59 -4.05
C LEU A 289 -31.82 15.03 -2.88
N GLU A 290 -32.18 16.31 -2.87
CA GLU A 290 -33.15 16.86 -1.92
C GLU A 290 -34.60 16.47 -2.29
N ASN A 291 -35.33 16.08 -1.25
CA ASN A 291 -36.78 16.09 -1.01
C ASN A 291 -37.69 16.63 -2.13
N PHE A 292 -38.66 15.82 -2.57
CA PHE A 292 -40.10 16.00 -2.30
C PHE A 292 -40.92 14.78 -2.73
#